data_AF-A0A8D8NT40-F1
#
_entry.id   AF-A0A8D8NT40-F1
#
_cell.length_a   1.000
_cell.length_b   1.000
_cell.length_c   1.000
_cell.angle_alpha   90.00
_cell.angle_beta   90.00
_cell.angle_gamma   90.00
#
_symmetry.space_group_name_H-M   'P 1'
#
loop_
_entity.id
_entity.type
_entity.pdbx_description
1 polymer ?
#
loop_
_entity_poly.entity_id
_entity_poly.type
_entity_poly.pdbx_seq_one_letter_code
_entity_poly.pdbx_strand_id
1 'polypeptide(L)'
;MVLNLPLFLFSDVQCNGCDRATIQGLRYACLVCEDYDECDQCRRDKRTSRKHRPYHPVQPILPPAEMARSMECVRSPQTEIRIYCCPHCGDTDFNVGDLTEHCQLYHADGGRGHKVRCPICVTFRVPYRRKFRLEDCTLLRHLLEDHRDVESAVQASHEGDCAICMDDVTLSASRKFLPCGHAFHGHCIGRWLRSNNSCPVCRAEVSRFFMM
;
A
#
# COMPACT_ATOMS: atom_id res chain seq x y z
N MET A 1 33.88 -4.06 -3.41
CA MET A 1 33.10 -4.76 -2.35
C MET A 1 31.92 -3.87 -2.01
N VAL A 2 30.73 -4.16 -2.53
CA VAL A 2 29.54 -3.37 -2.21
C VAL A 2 28.50 -4.32 -1.65
N LEU A 3 28.61 -4.45 -0.32
CA LEU A 3 27.57 -4.71 0.67
C LEU A 3 26.40 -5.58 0.20
N ASN A 4 26.36 -6.81 0.72
CA ASN A 4 25.14 -7.60 0.89
C ASN A 4 24.06 -6.71 1.52
N LEU A 5 23.22 -6.06 0.69
CA LEU A 5 21.93 -5.57 1.15
C LEU A 5 21.15 -6.80 1.62
N PRO A 6 20.45 -6.72 2.77
CA PRO A 6 19.65 -7.84 3.24
C PRO A 6 18.73 -8.26 2.09
N LEU A 7 18.81 -9.54 1.71
CA LEU A 7 17.98 -10.14 0.67
C LEU A 7 16.52 -9.91 1.06
N PHE A 8 15.89 -8.88 0.49
CA PHE A 8 14.48 -8.58 0.71
C PHE A 8 13.68 -9.79 0.26
N LEU A 9 12.85 -10.37 1.12
CA LEU A 9 12.17 -11.63 0.85
C LEU A 9 10.66 -11.46 1.07
N PHE A 10 9.88 -11.66 0.02
CA PHE A 10 8.45 -11.92 0.13
C PHE A 10 8.26 -13.44 0.11
N SER A 11 8.13 -14.05 1.29
CA SER A 11 7.99 -15.50 1.48
C SER A 11 6.57 -16.04 1.20
N ASP A 12 5.60 -15.14 1.13
CA ASP A 12 4.18 -15.45 1.00
C ASP A 12 3.60 -15.09 -0.39
N VAL A 13 4.48 -14.78 -1.35
CA VAL A 13 4.09 -14.41 -2.71
C VAL A 13 4.96 -15.15 -3.72
N GLN A 14 4.31 -15.93 -4.57
CA GLN A 14 4.93 -16.56 -5.72
C GLN A 14 5.04 -15.57 -6.88
N CYS A 15 6.18 -15.54 -7.56
CA CYS A 15 6.32 -14.81 -8.81
C CYS A 15 5.57 -15.56 -9.93
N ASN A 16 4.59 -14.93 -10.58
CA ASN A 16 3.85 -15.53 -11.69
C ASN A 16 4.65 -15.63 -12.99
N GLY A 17 5.78 -14.92 -13.12
CA GLY A 17 6.62 -14.94 -14.32
C GLY A 17 7.65 -16.07 -14.35
N CYS A 18 8.12 -16.54 -13.19
CA CYS A 18 9.13 -17.59 -13.07
C CYS A 18 8.80 -18.70 -12.08
N ASP A 19 7.60 -18.68 -11.50
CA ASP A 19 7.06 -19.66 -10.55
C ASP A 19 7.90 -19.89 -9.28
N ARG A 20 8.84 -18.99 -8.99
CA ARG A 20 9.57 -19.02 -7.71
C ARG A 20 8.60 -18.71 -6.58
N ALA A 21 8.53 -19.62 -5.60
CA ALA A 21 7.67 -19.52 -4.43
C ALA A 21 7.96 -18.30 -3.52
N THR A 22 9.12 -17.66 -3.71
CA THR A 22 9.52 -16.46 -2.97
C THR A 22 10.08 -15.42 -3.93
N ILE A 23 9.70 -14.16 -3.74
CA ILE A 23 10.29 -13.03 -4.47
C ILE A 23 11.45 -12.47 -3.65
N GLN A 24 12.65 -12.44 -4.26
CA GLN A 24 13.82 -11.77 -3.73
C GLN A 24 13.96 -10.38 -4.36
N GLY A 25 14.21 -9.35 -3.54
CA GLY A 25 14.32 -7.96 -4.00
C GLY A 25 12.97 -7.25 -4.06
N LEU A 26 12.77 -6.41 -5.09
CA LEU A 26 11.50 -5.72 -5.31
C LEU A 26 10.45 -6.67 -5.88
N ARG A 27 9.25 -6.58 -5.31
CA ARG A 27 8.03 -7.18 -5.84
C ARG A 27 7.29 -6.13 -6.66
N TYR A 28 6.71 -6.56 -7.76
CA TYR A 28 5.86 -5.73 -8.62
C TYR A 28 4.49 -6.36 -8.75
N ALA A 29 3.45 -5.64 -8.36
CA ALA A 29 2.06 -6.06 -8.54
C ALA A 29 1.51 -5.46 -9.83
N CYS A 30 0.99 -6.28 -10.74
CA CYS A 30 0.32 -5.77 -11.93
C CYS A 30 -0.98 -5.06 -11.57
N LEU A 31 -1.17 -3.87 -12.12
CA LEU A 31 -2.34 -3.04 -11.86
C LEU A 31 -3.51 -3.31 -12.82
N VAL A 32 -3.33 -4.21 -13.78
CA VAL A 32 -4.38 -4.62 -14.73
C VAL A 32 -4.78 -6.08 -14.50
N CYS A 33 -3.81 -6.95 -14.23
CA CYS A 33 -4.06 -8.36 -13.97
C CYS A 33 -4.47 -8.60 -12.52
N GLU A 34 -5.49 -9.44 -12.35
CA GLU A 34 -5.83 -10.05 -11.06
C GLU A 34 -4.71 -11.01 -10.63
N ASP A 35 -4.25 -10.86 -9.40
CA ASP A 35 -3.27 -11.73 -8.72
C ASP A 35 -1.99 -12.04 -9.51
N TYR A 36 -1.51 -11.05 -10.29
CA TYR A 36 -0.20 -11.15 -10.95
C TYR A 36 0.83 -10.31 -10.22
N ASP A 37 1.83 -11.00 -9.69
CA ASP A 37 3.01 -10.50 -9.05
C ASP A 37 4.26 -11.01 -9.75
N GLU A 38 5.25 -10.14 -9.91
CA GLU A 38 6.52 -10.51 -10.51
C GLU A 38 7.71 -9.97 -9.72
N CYS A 39 8.82 -10.70 -9.79
CA CYS A 39 10.09 -10.23 -9.26
C CYS A 39 10.76 -9.26 -10.24
N ASP A 40 11.70 -8.46 -9.73
CA ASP A 40 12.50 -7.53 -10.52
C ASP A 40 13.13 -8.16 -11.78
N GLN A 41 13.62 -9.41 -11.68
CA GLN A 41 14.19 -10.09 -12.84
C GLN A 41 13.14 -10.35 -13.93
N CYS A 42 11.95 -10.82 -13.57
CA CYS A 42 10.89 -11.10 -14.55
C CYS A 42 10.38 -9.83 -15.23
N ARG A 43 10.33 -8.71 -14.47
CA ARG A 43 10.01 -7.39 -15.00
C ARG A 43 11.05 -6.94 -16.03
N ARG A 44 12.34 -7.05 -15.71
CA ARG A 44 13.44 -6.69 -16.62
C ARG A 44 13.48 -7.57 -17.87
N ASP A 45 13.19 -8.86 -17.70
CA ASP A 45 13.11 -9.84 -18.79
C ASP A 45 11.84 -9.66 -19.65
N LYS A 46 10.92 -8.76 -19.27
CA LYS A 46 9.64 -8.50 -19.95
C LYS A 46 8.84 -9.80 -20.17
N ARG A 47 8.74 -10.63 -19.13
CA ARG A 47 8.01 -11.90 -19.22
C ARG A 47 6.54 -11.69 -19.53
N THR A 48 5.95 -12.63 -20.23
CA THR A 48 4.53 -12.58 -20.64
C THR A 48 3.80 -13.84 -20.19
N SER A 49 2.49 -13.72 -19.97
CA SER A 49 1.63 -14.86 -19.68
C SER A 49 0.33 -14.78 -20.48
N ARG A 50 -0.63 -15.67 -20.20
CA ARG A 50 -1.96 -15.63 -20.86
C ARG A 50 -2.69 -14.31 -20.59
N LYS A 51 -2.60 -13.78 -19.36
CA LYS A 51 -3.29 -12.56 -18.93
C LYS A 51 -2.37 -11.34 -18.81
N HIS A 52 -1.07 -11.54 -18.61
CA HIS A 52 -0.10 -10.48 -18.37
C HIS A 52 0.71 -10.13 -19.63
N ARG A 53 0.91 -8.83 -19.83
CA ARG A 53 1.76 -8.25 -20.85
C ARG A 53 2.75 -7.27 -20.22
N PRO A 54 3.99 -7.15 -20.75
CA PRO A 54 5.04 -6.35 -20.10
C PRO A 54 4.76 -4.84 -20.06
N TYR A 55 3.82 -4.39 -20.88
CA TYR A 55 3.37 -2.99 -20.92
C TYR A 55 2.21 -2.69 -19.96
N HIS A 56 1.69 -3.69 -19.23
CA HIS A 56 0.74 -3.41 -18.17
C HIS A 56 1.44 -2.63 -17.06
N PRO A 57 0.85 -1.52 -16.56
CA PRO A 57 1.38 -0.82 -15.40
C PRO A 57 1.53 -1.73 -14.20
N VAL A 58 2.63 -1.56 -13.46
CA VAL A 58 2.94 -2.34 -12.26
C VAL A 58 3.29 -1.41 -11.10
N GLN A 59 2.79 -1.74 -9.92
CA GLN A 59 3.11 -1.04 -8.68
C GLN A 59 4.31 -1.71 -7.99
N PRO A 60 5.43 -1.00 -7.74
CA PRO A 60 6.47 -1.49 -6.86
C PRO A 60 5.93 -1.63 -5.44
N ILE A 61 6.15 -2.79 -4.83
CA ILE A 61 5.77 -3.10 -3.45
C ILE A 61 7.06 -3.17 -2.63
N LEU A 62 7.28 -2.16 -1.80
CA LEU A 62 8.42 -2.12 -0.88
C LEU A 62 8.21 -3.12 0.26
N PRO A 63 9.27 -3.80 0.73
CA PRO A 63 9.21 -4.58 1.95
C PRO A 63 8.79 -3.72 3.15
N PRO A 64 8.07 -4.25 4.15
CA PRO A 64 7.58 -3.46 5.29
C PRO A 64 8.67 -2.67 6.03
N ALA A 65 9.88 -3.24 6.18
CA ALA A 65 11.01 -2.55 6.81
C ALA A 65 11.53 -1.37 5.97
N GLU A 66 11.44 -1.44 4.65
CA GLU A 66 11.80 -0.34 3.77
C GLU A 66 10.70 0.70 3.67
N MET A 67 9.45 0.27 3.62
CA MET A 67 8.31 1.17 3.77
C MET A 67 8.37 1.94 5.10
N ALA A 68 8.73 1.26 6.21
CA ALA A 68 8.96 1.88 7.51
C ALA A 68 10.15 2.85 7.48
N ARG A 69 11.26 2.55 6.79
CA ARG A 69 12.39 3.48 6.62
C ARG A 69 12.02 4.68 5.75
N SER A 70 11.30 4.47 4.66
CA SER A 70 10.71 5.52 3.84
C SER A 70 9.75 6.38 4.66
N MET A 71 9.07 5.80 5.66
CA MET A 71 8.26 6.48 6.68
C MET A 71 9.06 7.07 7.85
N GLU A 72 10.32 6.69 8.08
CA GLU A 72 11.17 7.19 9.17
C GLU A 72 12.07 8.36 8.72
N CYS A 73 12.46 8.41 7.45
CA CYS A 73 12.97 9.65 6.82
C CYS A 73 11.95 10.80 6.90
N VAL A 74 10.67 10.48 7.13
CA VAL A 74 9.52 11.40 7.34
C VAL A 74 9.54 12.11 8.70
N ARG A 75 10.58 11.95 9.51
CA ARG A 75 10.81 12.87 10.65
C ARG A 75 11.25 14.26 10.20
N SER A 76 11.47 14.47 8.90
CA SER A 76 11.59 15.80 8.28
C SER A 76 10.25 16.20 7.63
N PRO A 77 9.71 17.42 7.84
CA PRO A 77 8.35 17.83 7.42
C PRO A 77 8.07 17.90 5.90
N GLN A 78 8.90 17.33 5.03
CA GLN A 78 8.96 17.69 3.59
C GLN A 78 9.10 16.51 2.62
N THR A 79 8.97 15.26 3.03
CA THR A 79 9.08 14.12 2.09
C THR A 79 7.83 13.25 2.11
N GLU A 80 6.95 13.48 1.13
CA GLU A 80 5.79 12.64 0.85
C GLU A 80 6.22 11.31 0.21
N ILE A 81 5.47 10.23 0.46
CA ILE A 81 5.75 8.91 -0.13
C ILE A 81 5.31 8.93 -1.61
N ARG A 82 6.28 8.96 -2.53
CA ARG A 82 6.06 9.03 -3.99
C ARG A 82 6.35 7.70 -4.69
N ILE A 83 5.58 6.67 -4.39
CA ILE A 83 5.82 5.32 -4.93
C ILE A 83 4.74 4.84 -5.89
N TYR A 84 3.64 5.58 -6.02
CA TYR A 84 2.47 5.07 -6.73
C TYR A 84 2.62 5.22 -8.25
N CYS A 85 2.13 4.20 -8.95
CA CYS A 85 2.05 4.15 -10.40
C CYS A 85 0.58 4.30 -10.84
N CYS A 86 0.32 5.18 -11.81
CA CYS A 86 -0.99 5.30 -12.42
C CYS A 86 -1.30 4.05 -13.25
N PRO A 87 -2.39 3.34 -12.97
CA PRO A 87 -2.68 2.08 -13.66
C PRO A 87 -3.25 2.27 -15.08
N HIS A 88 -3.60 3.49 -15.47
CA HIS A 88 -4.16 3.78 -16.79
C HIS A 88 -3.09 4.13 -17.84
N CYS A 89 -2.02 4.83 -17.44
CA CYS A 89 -0.94 5.26 -18.34
C CYS A 89 0.43 4.66 -17.99
N GLY A 90 0.64 4.18 -16.76
CA GLY A 90 1.94 3.67 -16.31
C GLY A 90 2.90 4.72 -15.76
N ASP A 91 2.49 5.99 -15.71
CA ASP A 91 3.29 7.05 -15.08
C ASP A 91 3.53 6.73 -13.60
N THR A 92 4.67 7.15 -13.07
CA THR A 92 5.14 6.81 -11.72
C THR A 92 5.49 8.06 -10.92
N ASP A 93 5.99 7.88 -9.69
CA ASP A 93 6.43 8.96 -8.80
C ASP A 93 5.28 9.83 -8.30
N PHE A 94 4.13 9.21 -8.02
CA PHE A 94 3.00 9.90 -7.40
C PHE A 94 2.93 9.63 -5.89
N ASN A 95 2.63 10.66 -5.11
CA ASN A 95 1.98 10.50 -3.81
C ASN A 95 0.47 10.22 -4.05
N VAL A 96 -0.34 10.12 -2.99
CA VAL A 96 -1.80 9.88 -3.15
C VAL A 96 -2.53 11.08 -3.76
N GLY A 97 -2.19 12.31 -3.36
CA GLY A 97 -2.76 13.55 -3.88
C GLY A 97 -2.48 13.72 -5.38
N ASP A 98 -1.20 13.66 -5.77
CA ASP A 98 -0.76 13.79 -7.16
C ASP A 98 -1.37 12.71 -8.05
N LEU A 99 -1.50 11.47 -7.57
CA LEU A 99 -2.16 10.42 -8.34
C LEU A 99 -3.64 10.75 -8.56
N THR A 100 -4.30 11.29 -7.53
CA THR A 100 -5.71 11.69 -7.60
C THR A 100 -5.89 12.83 -8.58
N GLU A 101 -5.06 13.87 -8.50
CA GLU A 101 -5.05 15.00 -9.42
C GLU A 101 -4.75 14.55 -10.87
N HIS A 102 -3.74 13.71 -11.07
CA HIS A 102 -3.41 13.11 -12.36
C HIS A 102 -4.60 12.36 -12.95
N CYS A 103 -5.23 11.48 -12.18
CA CYS A 103 -6.41 10.75 -12.62
C CYS A 103 -7.58 11.68 -12.94
N GLN A 104 -7.74 12.77 -12.20
CA GLN A 104 -8.78 13.76 -12.46
C GLN A 104 -8.53 14.55 -13.75
N LEU A 105 -7.29 14.93 -14.04
CA LEU A 105 -6.95 15.72 -15.23
C LEU A 105 -6.94 14.88 -16.51
N TYR A 106 -6.39 13.66 -16.45
CA TYR A 106 -6.11 12.87 -17.65
C TYR A 106 -7.03 11.65 -17.83
N HIS A 107 -7.76 11.24 -16.77
CA HIS A 107 -8.54 9.99 -16.74
C HIS A 107 -9.92 10.14 -16.05
N ALA A 108 -10.53 11.34 -16.10
CA ALA A 108 -11.82 11.62 -15.47
C ALA A 108 -12.95 10.68 -15.89
N ASP A 109 -12.88 10.17 -17.12
CA ASP A 109 -13.83 9.22 -17.72
C ASP A 109 -13.57 7.76 -17.31
N GLY A 110 -12.60 7.50 -16.43
CA GLY A 110 -12.21 6.15 -16.01
C GLY A 110 -11.20 5.46 -16.94
N GLY A 111 -10.56 6.21 -17.85
CA GLY A 111 -9.40 5.74 -18.62
C GLY A 111 -9.72 4.62 -19.60
N ARG A 112 -10.11 4.96 -20.84
CA ARG A 112 -10.36 4.01 -21.96
C ARG A 112 -11.25 2.79 -21.63
N GLY A 113 -11.99 2.80 -20.51
CA GLY A 113 -12.94 1.74 -20.12
C GLY A 113 -12.31 0.39 -19.68
N HIS A 114 -11.03 0.33 -19.34
CA HIS A 114 -10.39 -0.92 -18.89
C HIS A 114 -10.36 -1.02 -17.36
N LYS A 115 -10.62 -2.22 -16.83
CA LYS A 115 -10.54 -2.49 -15.39
C LYS A 115 -9.09 -2.37 -14.91
N VAL A 116 -8.91 -1.64 -13.82
CA VAL A 116 -7.62 -1.45 -13.14
C VAL A 116 -7.71 -1.81 -11.67
N ARG A 117 -6.57 -1.91 -11.00
CA ARG A 117 -6.40 -2.08 -9.56
C ARG A 117 -5.85 -0.79 -8.96
N CYS A 118 -6.26 -0.48 -7.74
CA CYS A 118 -5.76 0.69 -7.02
C CYS A 118 -4.31 0.44 -6.56
N PRO A 119 -3.32 1.27 -6.95
CA PRO A 119 -1.93 1.13 -6.53
C PRO A 119 -1.75 1.22 -5.01
N ILE A 120 -2.62 1.97 -4.32
CA ILE A 120 -2.61 2.11 -2.86
C ILE A 120 -3.07 0.79 -2.20
N CYS A 121 -4.24 0.26 -2.60
CA CYS A 121 -4.75 -0.98 -2.01
C CYS A 121 -3.84 -2.19 -2.23
N VAL A 122 -3.23 -2.33 -3.42
CA VAL A 122 -2.30 -3.44 -3.69
C VAL A 122 -1.03 -3.33 -2.84
N THR A 123 -0.59 -2.11 -2.53
CA THR A 123 0.58 -1.84 -1.68
C THR A 123 0.35 -2.31 -0.25
N PHE A 124 -0.80 -1.98 0.34
CA PHE A 124 -1.11 -2.33 1.72
C PHE A 124 -1.81 -3.68 1.90
N ARG A 125 -1.98 -4.43 0.79
CA ARG A 125 -2.76 -5.69 0.74
C ARG A 125 -4.10 -5.58 1.47
N VAL A 126 -4.74 -4.43 1.40
CA VAL A 126 -6.05 -4.23 2.02
C VAL A 126 -7.02 -5.06 1.21
N PRO A 127 -7.56 -6.19 1.73
CA PRO A 127 -8.63 -6.87 1.03
C PRO A 127 -9.75 -5.84 0.91
N TYR A 128 -10.35 -5.69 -0.28
CA TYR A 128 -11.41 -4.74 -0.63
C TYR A 128 -12.66 -4.87 0.27
N ARG A 129 -12.51 -4.63 1.58
CA ARG A 129 -13.47 -4.94 2.64
C ARG A 129 -14.20 -3.67 3.01
N ARG A 130 -15.08 -3.30 2.08
CA ARG A 130 -16.42 -2.70 2.24
C ARG A 130 -16.79 -2.07 0.90
N LYS A 131 -17.29 -2.90 -0.03
CA LYS A 131 -18.12 -2.51 -1.18
C LYS A 131 -17.62 -1.39 -2.12
N PHE A 132 -16.33 -1.27 -2.39
CA PHE A 132 -15.88 -0.65 -3.65
C PHE A 132 -14.84 -1.55 -4.30
N ARG A 133 -15.33 -2.64 -4.93
CA ARG A 133 -14.54 -3.25 -6.00
C ARG A 133 -14.48 -2.20 -7.11
N LEU A 134 -13.34 -2.02 -7.78
CA LEU A 134 -13.26 -1.23 -9.02
C LEU A 134 -14.17 -1.80 -10.14
N GLU A 135 -14.87 -2.91 -9.88
CA GLU A 135 -16.00 -3.40 -10.65
C GLU A 135 -17.22 -2.45 -10.60
N ASP A 136 -17.40 -1.70 -9.51
CA ASP A 136 -18.57 -0.84 -9.24
C ASP A 136 -18.22 0.66 -9.29
N CYS A 137 -16.94 1.03 -9.42
CA CYS A 137 -16.44 2.40 -9.38
C CYS A 137 -15.25 2.64 -10.31
N THR A 138 -15.09 3.86 -10.83
CA THR A 138 -13.82 4.27 -11.46
C THR A 138 -12.72 4.40 -10.41
N LEU A 139 -11.45 4.32 -10.84
CA LEU A 139 -10.33 4.55 -9.94
C LEU A 139 -10.39 5.93 -9.28
N LEU A 140 -10.71 6.98 -10.06
CA LEU A 140 -10.83 8.34 -9.53
C LEU A 140 -11.87 8.42 -8.41
N ARG A 141 -13.04 7.80 -8.59
CA ARG A 141 -14.08 7.77 -7.56
C ARG A 141 -13.59 7.06 -6.30
N HIS A 142 -12.93 5.91 -6.46
CA HIS A 142 -12.34 5.17 -5.35
C HIS A 142 -11.26 5.98 -4.61
N LEU A 143 -10.34 6.64 -5.32
CA LEU A 143 -9.34 7.51 -4.71
C LEU A 143 -9.99 8.64 -3.90
N LEU A 144 -11.03 9.27 -4.47
CA LEU A 144 -11.77 10.35 -3.83
C LEU A 144 -12.69 9.90 -2.68
N GLU A 145 -13.07 8.64 -2.57
CA GLU A 145 -13.97 8.17 -1.50
C GLU A 145 -13.19 7.45 -0.39
N ASP A 146 -12.15 6.69 -0.75
CA ASP A 146 -11.43 5.81 0.17
C ASP A 146 -10.00 6.29 0.50
N HIS A 147 -9.47 7.26 -0.26
CA HIS A 147 -8.09 7.76 -0.13
C HIS A 147 -7.96 9.29 -0.11
N ARG A 148 -9.08 10.04 -0.09
CA ARG A 148 -9.12 11.52 -0.06
C ARG A 148 -8.45 12.11 1.18
N ASP A 149 -8.37 11.34 2.25
CA ASP A 149 -7.89 11.80 3.55
C ASP A 149 -6.37 11.96 3.65
N VAL A 150 -5.57 11.76 2.59
CA VAL A 150 -4.10 11.93 2.71
C VAL A 150 -3.68 13.40 2.85
N GLU A 151 -4.49 14.35 2.37
CA GLU A 151 -4.26 15.80 2.63
C GLU A 151 -5.21 16.37 3.69
N SER A 152 -6.39 15.78 3.91
CA SER A 152 -7.37 16.30 4.89
C SER A 152 -7.26 15.65 6.28
N ALA A 153 -6.61 14.49 6.42
CA ALA A 153 -6.24 13.98 7.74
C ALA A 153 -5.22 14.91 8.42
N VAL A 154 -4.30 15.49 7.64
CA VAL A 154 -3.23 16.39 8.11
C VAL A 154 -3.75 17.64 8.84
N GLN A 155 -5.04 17.96 8.70
CA GLN A 155 -5.61 19.13 9.36
C GLN A 155 -6.94 18.95 10.09
N ALA A 156 -7.57 17.76 10.13
CA ALA A 156 -8.95 17.67 10.63
C ALA A 156 -9.36 16.45 11.46
N SER A 157 -8.43 15.70 12.07
CA SER A 157 -8.84 14.74 13.12
C SER A 157 -7.70 14.38 14.05
N HIS A 158 -7.60 15.03 15.24
CA HIS A 158 -6.78 14.58 16.39
C HIS A 158 -5.54 13.74 16.00
N GLU A 159 -4.72 14.31 15.12
CA GLU A 159 -3.62 13.60 14.47
C GLU A 159 -2.46 13.54 15.44
N GLY A 160 -2.56 12.56 16.31
CA GLY A 160 -1.62 12.42 17.38
C GLY A 160 -2.14 11.56 18.48
N ASP A 161 -3.45 11.39 18.68
CA ASP A 161 -3.91 10.72 19.89
C ASP A 161 -4.16 9.22 19.70
N CYS A 162 -3.70 8.41 20.65
CA CYS A 162 -4.00 7.00 20.71
C CYS A 162 -5.47 6.81 21.10
N ALA A 163 -6.32 6.33 20.19
CA ALA A 163 -7.76 6.15 20.44
C ALA A 163 -8.13 5.16 21.59
N ILE A 164 -7.15 4.53 22.25
CA ILE A 164 -7.35 3.67 23.42
C ILE A 164 -7.22 4.46 24.73
N CYS A 165 -6.24 5.37 24.81
CA CYS A 165 -5.98 6.15 26.03
C CYS A 165 -6.21 7.66 25.86
N MET A 166 -6.49 8.11 24.64
CA MET A 166 -6.71 9.50 24.24
C MET A 166 -5.50 10.43 24.44
N ASP A 167 -4.28 9.87 24.57
CA ASP A 167 -3.03 10.63 24.69
C ASP A 167 -2.22 10.61 23.40
N ASP A 168 -1.35 11.61 23.23
CA ASP A 168 -0.45 11.76 22.09
C ASP A 168 0.49 10.53 21.91
N VAL A 169 0.27 9.83 20.81
CA VAL A 169 1.01 8.73 20.21
C VAL A 169 2.16 9.17 19.32
N THR A 170 2.17 10.39 18.76
CA THR A 170 3.25 10.89 17.89
C THR A 170 4.59 11.01 18.62
N LEU A 171 4.56 11.32 19.92
CA LEU A 171 5.75 11.46 20.75
C LEU A 171 6.29 10.11 21.28
N SER A 172 5.59 8.99 21.03
CA SER A 172 5.97 7.70 21.59
C SER A 172 6.93 6.92 20.69
N ALA A 173 8.13 6.66 21.22
CA ALA A 173 9.09 5.74 20.61
C ALA A 173 8.57 4.30 20.45
N SER A 174 7.44 3.95 21.10
CA SER A 174 6.84 2.61 21.08
C SER A 174 5.56 2.53 20.25
N ARG A 175 5.27 3.51 19.40
CA ARG A 175 4.06 3.49 18.54
C ARG A 175 4.05 2.28 17.62
N LYS A 176 2.86 1.72 17.42
CA LYS A 176 2.60 0.59 16.52
C LYS A 176 1.48 0.95 15.55
N PHE A 177 1.64 0.50 14.31
CA PHE A 177 0.62 0.61 13.28
C PHE A 177 -0.02 -0.75 13.04
N LEU A 178 -1.34 -0.75 12.86
CA LEU A 178 -2.05 -1.92 12.37
C LEU A 178 -2.00 -1.97 10.84
N PRO A 179 -2.29 -3.13 10.20
CA PRO A 179 -2.34 -3.25 8.74
C PRO A 179 -3.35 -2.31 8.06
N CYS A 180 -4.34 -1.83 8.81
CA CYS A 180 -5.29 -0.81 8.35
C CYS A 180 -4.76 0.63 8.41
N GLY A 181 -3.50 0.84 8.81
CA GLY A 181 -2.85 2.15 8.86
C GLY A 181 -3.01 2.94 10.16
N HIS A 182 -3.91 2.54 11.08
CA HIS A 182 -4.12 3.25 12.34
C HIS A 182 -2.98 3.03 13.36
N ALA A 183 -2.63 4.10 14.08
CA ALA A 183 -1.50 4.12 15.02
C ALA A 183 -1.94 4.19 16.49
N PHE A 184 -1.19 3.50 17.37
CA PHE A 184 -1.47 3.42 18.80
C PHE A 184 -0.16 3.27 19.60
N HIS A 185 -0.15 3.57 20.90
CA HIS A 185 0.99 3.19 21.73
C HIS A 185 1.11 1.67 21.74
N GLY A 186 2.33 1.14 21.69
CA GLY A 186 2.57 -0.30 21.63
C GLY A 186 1.94 -1.06 22.80
N HIS A 187 1.97 -0.49 24.01
CA HIS A 187 1.29 -1.06 25.18
C HIS A 187 -0.24 -1.02 25.06
N CYS A 188 -0.80 0.09 24.56
CA CYS A 188 -2.23 0.25 24.38
C CYS A 188 -2.79 -0.78 23.40
N ILE A 189 -2.23 -0.84 22.18
CA ILE A 189 -2.70 -1.81 21.19
C ILE A 189 -2.33 -3.24 21.55
N GLY A 190 -1.17 -3.46 22.18
CA GLY A 190 -0.78 -4.77 22.70
C GLY A 190 -1.75 -5.27 23.76
N ARG A 191 -2.32 -4.39 24.60
CA ARG A 191 -3.39 -4.74 25.54
C ARG A 191 -4.68 -5.10 24.84
N TRP A 192 -5.11 -4.28 23.90
CA TRP A 192 -6.34 -4.50 23.15
C TRP A 192 -6.33 -5.85 22.41
N LEU A 193 -5.21 -6.17 21.76
CA LEU A 193 -5.07 -7.39 20.96
C LEU A 193 -4.97 -8.70 21.77
N ARG A 194 -4.85 -8.62 23.10
CA ARG A 194 -4.95 -9.82 23.94
C ARG A 194 -6.38 -10.39 24.00
N SER A 195 -7.38 -9.52 23.86
CA SER A 195 -8.79 -9.90 23.98
C SER A 195 -9.60 -9.64 22.71
N ASN A 196 -9.01 -8.97 21.72
CA ASN A 196 -9.66 -8.61 20.46
C ASN A 196 -8.72 -8.93 19.29
N ASN A 197 -9.29 -9.22 18.13
CA ASN A 197 -8.54 -9.39 16.88
C ASN A 197 -8.88 -8.30 15.87
N SER A 198 -9.27 -7.09 16.30
CA SER A 198 -9.72 -6.03 15.41
C SER A 198 -9.18 -4.66 15.81
N CYS A 199 -9.09 -3.74 14.85
CA CYS A 199 -8.68 -2.36 15.08
C CYS A 199 -9.72 -1.63 15.96
N PRO A 200 -9.30 -0.92 17.04
CA PRO A 200 -10.21 -0.11 17.85
C PRO A 200 -10.98 0.98 17.08
N VAL A 201 -10.39 1.49 16.00
CA VAL A 201 -10.96 2.59 15.20
C VAL A 201 -11.89 2.04 14.12
N CYS A 202 -11.35 1.27 13.17
CA CYS A 202 -12.11 0.83 12.00
C CYS A 202 -12.68 -0.59 12.10
N ARG A 203 -12.36 -1.33 13.17
CA ARG A 203 -12.74 -2.73 13.40
C ARG A 203 -12.24 -3.72 12.34
N ALA A 204 -11.29 -3.31 11.50
CA ALA A 204 -10.59 -4.21 10.59
C ALA A 204 -9.88 -5.32 11.38
N GLU A 205 -10.00 -6.56 10.92
CA GLU A 205 -9.38 -7.70 11.57
C GLU A 205 -7.84 -7.62 11.49
N VAL A 206 -7.20 -7.77 12.63
CA VAL A 206 -5.75 -7.84 12.78
C VAL A 206 -5.37 -9.30 12.68
N SER A 207 -5.17 -9.77 11.44
CA SER A 207 -4.74 -11.14 11.15
C SER A 207 -3.41 -11.43 11.85
N ARG A 208 -3.33 -12.59 12.53
CA ARG A 208 -2.22 -13.04 13.41
C ARG A 208 -0.80 -13.04 12.79
N PHE A 209 -0.67 -12.83 11.48
CA PHE A 209 0.60 -12.85 10.76
C PHE A 209 1.49 -11.61 10.99
N PHE A 210 0.97 -10.54 11.60
CA PHE A 210 1.75 -9.33 11.93
C PHE A 210 2.37 -9.32 13.34
N MET A 211 2.26 -10.43 14.09
CA MET A 211 2.76 -10.54 15.48
C MET A 211 4.07 -11.34 15.61
N MET A 212 4.91 -11.40 14.56
CA MET A 212 6.29 -11.89 14.65
C MET A 212 7.26 -10.89 14.03
#